data_AF-A0A6C0DE42-F1
#
_entry.id   AF-A0A6C0DE42-F1
#
_cell.length_a   1.000
_cell.length_b   1.000
_cell.length_c   1.000
_cell.angle_alpha   90.00
_cell.angle_beta   90.00
_cell.angle_gamma   90.00
#
_symmetry.space_group_name_H-M   'P 1'
#
loop_
_entity.id
_entity.type
_entity.pdbx_description
1 polymer ?
#
loop_
_entity_poly.entity_id
_entity_poly.type
_entity_poly.pdbx_seq_one_letter_code
_entity_poly.pdbx_strand_id
1 'polypeptide(L)'
;MNWLVLSTLPHFYCILPLLCNYERFVGYIHVIILSTTLSVLYHTDESNRWIAGLDHVMALIWFFYDVGLGWDRRYSLYRIIHANIISFIVHYGILHDDKYVLYHSLWHLFNAAKCYYVATLLPKE
;
A
#
# COMPACT_ATOMS: atom_id res chain seq x y z
N MET A 1 -21.30 8.38 -0.99
CA MET A 1 -20.43 7.26 -1.43
C MET A 1 -19.05 7.53 -0.88
N ASN A 2 -18.45 6.56 -0.18
CA ASN A 2 -17.15 6.78 0.46
C ASN A 2 -16.04 6.56 -0.57
N TRP A 3 -15.63 7.65 -1.23
CA TRP A 3 -14.61 7.63 -2.29
C TRP A 3 -13.26 7.14 -1.79
N LEU A 4 -12.92 7.41 -0.53
CA LEU A 4 -11.69 6.94 0.10
C LEU A 4 -11.69 5.42 0.11
N VAL A 5 -12.75 4.79 0.65
CA VAL A 5 -12.91 3.32 0.62
C VAL A 5 -12.79 2.76 -0.80
N LEU A 6 -13.51 3.33 -1.77
CA LEU A 6 -13.47 2.85 -3.15
C LEU A 6 -12.08 2.95 -3.78
N SER A 7 -11.37 4.03 -3.47
CA SER A 7 -10.01 4.26 -3.97
C SER A 7 -8.96 3.38 -3.30
N THR A 8 -9.24 2.84 -2.10
CA THR A 8 -8.37 1.91 -1.38
C THR A 8 -8.46 0.48 -1.92
N LEU A 9 -9.65 0.02 -2.35
CA LEU A 9 -9.87 -1.36 -2.82
C LEU A 9 -8.89 -1.86 -3.91
N PRO A 10 -8.42 -1.03 -4.86
CA PRO A 10 -7.43 -1.46 -5.84
C PRO A 10 -6.13 -2.04 -5.27
N HIS A 11 -5.78 -1.77 -4.01
CA HIS A 11 -4.62 -2.38 -3.35
C HIS A 11 -4.70 -3.92 -3.31
N PHE A 12 -5.90 -4.52 -3.31
CA PHE A 12 -6.04 -5.97 -3.40
C PHE A 12 -5.47 -6.55 -4.70
N TYR A 13 -5.46 -5.81 -5.81
CA TYR A 13 -4.88 -6.30 -7.07
C TYR A 13 -3.36 -6.47 -7.00
N CYS A 14 -2.69 -5.88 -6.00
CA CYS A 14 -1.24 -6.04 -5.80
C CYS A 14 -0.84 -7.49 -5.51
N ILE A 15 -1.78 -8.36 -5.14
CA ILE A 15 -1.51 -9.79 -4.93
C ILE A 15 -1.28 -10.54 -6.25
N LEU A 16 -1.83 -10.07 -7.38
CA LEU A 16 -1.84 -10.83 -8.63
C LEU A 16 -0.44 -11.25 -9.10
N PRO A 17 0.58 -10.37 -9.10
CA PRO A 17 1.95 -10.76 -9.48
C PRO A 17 2.55 -11.83 -8.55
N LEU A 18 2.08 -11.90 -7.30
CA LEU A 18 2.62 -12.79 -6.25
C LEU A 18 2.05 -14.21 -6.32
N LEU A 19 0.85 -14.36 -6.88
CA LEU A 19 0.16 -15.65 -6.96
C LEU A 19 0.94 -16.71 -7.75
N CYS A 20 1.81 -16.28 -8.68
CA CYS A 20 2.65 -17.20 -9.43
C CYS A 20 3.67 -17.98 -8.57
N ASN A 21 3.97 -17.49 -7.37
CA ASN A 21 4.85 -18.14 -6.40
C ASN A 21 4.25 -18.02 -4.99
N TYR A 22 3.00 -18.47 -4.85
CA TYR A 22 2.17 -18.27 -3.66
C TYR A 22 2.85 -18.75 -2.37
N GLU A 23 3.45 -19.94 -2.35
CA GLU A 23 4.07 -20.52 -1.14
C GLU A 23 5.16 -19.60 -0.56
N ARG A 24 5.94 -18.97 -1.43
CA ARG A 24 6.97 -18.00 -1.04
C ARG A 24 6.38 -16.71 -0.51
N PHE A 25 5.29 -16.23 -1.11
CA PHE A 25 4.72 -14.91 -0.83
C PHE A 25 3.48 -14.92 0.06
N VAL A 26 3.05 -16.06 0.59
CA VAL A 26 1.82 -16.20 1.38
C VAL A 26 1.77 -15.23 2.56
N GLY A 27 2.87 -15.06 3.29
CA GLY A 27 2.97 -14.09 4.38
C GLY A 27 2.77 -12.64 3.91
N TYR A 28 3.37 -12.30 2.77
CA TYR A 28 3.24 -10.97 2.17
C TYR A 28 1.82 -10.71 1.64
N ILE A 29 1.19 -11.71 1.01
CA ILE A 29 -0.21 -11.64 0.58
C ILE A 29 -1.15 -11.37 1.78
N HIS A 30 -0.94 -12.06 2.91
CA HIS A 30 -1.72 -11.80 4.12
C HIS A 30 -1.54 -10.36 4.63
N VAL A 31 -0.31 -9.84 4.58
CA VAL A 31 -0.04 -8.43 4.94
C VAL A 31 -0.82 -7.49 4.02
N ILE A 32 -0.78 -7.68 2.70
CA ILE A 32 -1.54 -6.86 1.73
C ILE A 32 -3.03 -6.87 2.06
N ILE A 33 -3.60 -8.05 2.29
CA ILE A 33 -5.03 -8.22 2.56
C ILE A 33 -5.42 -7.51 3.88
N LEU A 34 -4.65 -7.74 4.95
CA LEU A 34 -4.92 -7.15 6.26
C LEU A 34 -4.74 -5.63 6.24
N SER A 35 -3.66 -5.12 5.65
CA SER A 35 -3.43 -3.68 5.50
C SER A 35 -4.55 -3.02 4.71
N THR A 36 -4.95 -3.61 3.56
CA THR A 36 -6.03 -3.04 2.74
C THR A 36 -7.36 -3.06 3.48
N THR A 37 -7.65 -4.12 4.23
CA THR A 37 -8.90 -4.25 5.02
C THR A 37 -8.96 -3.22 6.15
N LEU A 38 -7.85 -3.02 6.87
CA LEU A 38 -7.75 -2.01 7.93
C LEU A 38 -7.87 -0.59 7.37
N SER A 39 -7.27 -0.32 6.21
CA SER A 39 -7.39 0.98 5.53
C SER A 39 -8.83 1.26 5.09
N VAL A 40 -9.52 0.25 4.54
CA VAL A 40 -10.95 0.35 4.24
C VAL A 40 -11.75 0.63 5.52
N LEU A 41 -11.50 -0.12 6.60
CA LEU A 41 -12.21 0.06 7.86
C LEU A 41 -11.95 1.46 8.46
N TYR A 42 -10.71 1.94 8.41
CA TYR A 42 -10.36 3.29 8.84
C TYR A 42 -11.15 4.34 8.06
N HIS A 43 -11.18 4.25 6.73
CA HIS A 43 -11.92 5.21 5.93
C HIS A 43 -13.45 5.11 6.09
N THR A 44 -14.00 4.00 6.62
CA THR A 44 -15.43 3.97 7.00
C THR A 44 -15.75 4.80 8.22
N ASP A 45 -14.80 4.98 9.14
CA ASP A 45 -14.91 5.83 10.34
C ASP A 45 -13.53 6.38 10.75
N GLU A 46 -13.18 7.54 10.18
CA GLU A 46 -11.87 8.18 10.43
C GLU A 46 -11.75 8.77 11.85
N SER A 47 -12.83 8.79 12.63
CA SER A 47 -12.78 9.25 14.02
C SER A 47 -12.15 8.22 14.96
N ASN A 48 -12.08 6.95 14.56
CA ASN A 48 -11.59 5.86 15.38
C ASN A 48 -10.05 5.78 15.37
N ARG A 49 -9.42 6.37 16.39
CA ARG A 49 -7.96 6.42 16.55
C ARG A 49 -7.28 5.06 16.69
N TRP A 50 -7.98 4.04 17.20
CA TRP A 50 -7.42 2.69 17.32
C TRP A 50 -7.27 2.04 15.95
N ILE A 51 -8.30 2.15 15.11
CA ILE A 51 -8.27 1.62 13.75
C ILE A 51 -7.24 2.40 12.91
N ALA A 52 -7.19 3.73 13.04
CA ALA A 52 -6.18 4.56 12.39
C ALA A 52 -4.75 4.13 12.76
N GLY A 53 -4.50 3.87 14.05
CA GLY A 53 -3.19 3.39 14.51
C GLY A 53 -2.82 2.02 13.92
N LEU A 54 -3.77 1.08 13.87
CA LEU A 54 -3.57 -0.24 13.28
C LEU A 54 -3.32 -0.17 11.77
N ASP A 55 -4.05 0.69 11.06
CA ASP A 55 -3.85 0.94 9.63
C ASP A 55 -2.42 1.42 9.34
N HIS A 56 -1.95 2.44 10.08
CA HIS A 56 -0.58 2.94 9.93
C HIS A 56 0.50 1.91 10.29
N VAL A 57 0.29 1.12 11.34
CA VAL A 57 1.22 0.03 11.71
C VAL A 57 1.31 -1.01 10.59
N MET A 58 0.17 -1.40 10.02
CA MET A 58 0.13 -2.39 8.94
C MET A 58 0.68 -1.84 7.61
N ALA A 59 0.50 -0.55 7.33
CA ALA A 59 1.18 0.13 6.22
C ALA A 59 2.71 0.11 6.40
N LEU A 60 3.20 0.33 7.63
CA LEU A 60 4.63 0.26 7.95
C LEU A 60 5.18 -1.17 7.83
N ILE A 61 4.45 -2.17 8.31
CA ILE A 61 4.81 -3.59 8.15
C ILE A 61 4.90 -3.94 6.66
N TRP A 62 3.93 -3.51 5.85
CA TRP A 62 3.98 -3.70 4.40
C TRP A 62 5.24 -3.07 3.80
N PHE A 63 5.55 -1.81 4.12
CA PHE A 63 6.78 -1.16 3.66
C PHE A 63 8.06 -1.97 4.00
N PHE A 64 8.16 -2.48 5.23
CA PHE A 64 9.31 -3.32 5.61
C PHE A 64 9.35 -4.65 4.85
N TYR A 65 8.19 -5.24 4.55
CA TYR A 65 8.11 -6.41 3.67
C TYR A 65 8.63 -6.10 2.25
N ASP A 66 8.20 -4.97 1.66
CA ASP A 66 8.68 -4.54 0.33
C ASP A 66 10.22 -4.41 0.32
N VAL A 67 10.77 -3.74 1.33
CA VAL A 67 12.22 -3.53 1.47
C VAL A 67 12.96 -4.85 1.69
N GLY A 68 12.45 -5.71 2.57
CA GLY A 68 13.05 -7.00 2.88
C GLY A 68 13.09 -7.93 1.66
N LEU A 69 12.00 -8.01 0.90
CA LEU A 69 11.94 -8.83 -0.32
C LEU A 69 12.80 -8.27 -1.46
N GLY A 70 13.06 -6.95 -1.46
CA GLY A 70 13.97 -6.31 -2.41
C GLY A 70 15.45 -6.37 -2.04
N TRP A 71 15.79 -6.71 -0.78
CA TRP A 71 17.11 -6.49 -0.18
C TRP A 71 18.27 -7.14 -0.96
N ASP A 72 18.10 -8.40 -1.37
CA ASP A 72 19.14 -9.17 -2.06
C ASP A 72 19.38 -8.71 -3.51
N ARG A 73 18.54 -7.79 -4.03
CA ARG A 73 18.63 -7.26 -5.39
C ARG A 73 18.71 -5.74 -5.36
N ARG A 74 19.94 -5.19 -5.23
CA ARG A 74 20.22 -3.74 -5.14
C ARG A 74 19.40 -2.86 -6.10
N TYR A 75 19.24 -3.28 -7.36
CA TYR A 75 18.50 -2.50 -8.36
C TYR A 75 16.97 -2.49 -8.10
N SER A 76 16.42 -3.58 -7.57
CA SER A 76 15.01 -3.67 -7.16
C SER A 76 14.79 -2.89 -5.86
N LEU A 77 15.69 -3.03 -4.89
CA LEU A 77 15.65 -2.26 -3.64
C LEU A 77 15.61 -0.75 -3.88
N TYR A 78 16.48 -0.23 -4.75
CA TYR A 78 16.48 1.19 -5.11
C TYR A 78 15.12 1.63 -5.69
N ARG A 79 14.55 0.84 -6.61
CA ARG A 79 13.24 1.14 -7.21
C ARG A 79 12.11 1.12 -6.18
N ILE A 80 12.13 0.18 -5.24
CA ILE A 80 11.15 0.05 -4.16
C ILE A 80 11.21 1.25 -3.21
N ILE A 81 12.42 1.61 -2.76
CA ILE A 81 12.63 2.77 -1.88
C ILE A 81 12.19 4.04 -2.60
N HIS A 82 12.63 4.24 -3.85
CA HIS A 82 12.30 5.43 -4.62
C HIS A 82 10.79 5.57 -4.84
N ALA A 83 10.09 4.50 -5.20
CA ALA A 83 8.64 4.53 -5.40
C ALA A 83 7.87 4.84 -4.11
N ASN A 84 8.32 4.32 -2.97
CA ASN A 84 7.74 4.63 -1.66
C ASN A 84 8.03 6.08 -1.23
N ILE A 85 9.23 6.62 -1.49
CA ILE A 85 9.55 8.03 -1.24
C ILE A 85 8.65 8.95 -2.05
N ILE A 86 8.44 8.68 -3.35
CA ILE A 86 7.53 9.47 -4.19
C ILE A 86 6.12 9.44 -3.60
N SER A 87 5.61 8.25 -3.24
CA SER A 87 4.28 8.12 -2.62
C SER A 87 4.15 8.92 -1.33
N PHE A 88 5.18 8.88 -0.47
CA PHE A 88 5.22 9.64 0.77
C PHE A 88 5.22 11.16 0.53
N ILE A 89 6.02 11.66 -0.42
CA ILE A 89 6.05 13.08 -0.79
C ILE A 89 4.69 13.55 -1.30
N VAL A 90 4.05 12.76 -2.17
CA VAL A 90 2.71 13.06 -2.69
C VAL A 90 1.71 13.12 -1.53
N HIS A 91 1.71 12.14 -0.62
CA HIS A 91 0.84 12.12 0.55
C HIS A 91 1.01 13.36 1.44
N TYR A 92 2.27 13.74 1.72
CA TYR A 92 2.57 14.89 2.57
C TYR A 92 2.08 16.22 1.97
N GLY A 93 1.97 16.31 0.65
CA GLY A 93 1.42 17.47 -0.05
C GLY A 93 -0.11 17.61 0.02
N ILE A 94 -0.82 16.61 0.56
CA ILE A 94 -2.29 16.62 0.62
C ILE A 94 -2.75 17.41 1.84
N LEU A 95 -3.36 18.56 1.56
CA LEU A 95 -3.94 19.42 2.59
C LEU A 95 -5.30 18.89 3.03
N HIS A 96 -5.61 19.05 4.33
CA HIS A 96 -6.91 18.72 4.91
C HIS A 96 -7.90 19.89 4.70
N ASP A 97 -8.20 20.16 3.43
CA ASP A 97 -9.13 21.20 2.98
C ASP A 97 -10.37 20.57 2.29
N ASP A 98 -11.21 21.40 1.66
CA ASP A 98 -12.42 20.94 0.95
C ASP A 98 -12.14 19.93 -0.17
N LYS A 99 -10.89 19.82 -0.64
CA LYS A 99 -10.45 18.89 -1.69
C LYS A 99 -9.69 17.67 -1.15
N TYR A 100 -9.53 17.56 0.18
CA TYR A 100 -8.83 16.46 0.84
C TYR A 100 -9.27 15.09 0.30
N VAL A 101 -10.57 14.82 0.29
CA VAL A 101 -11.13 13.52 -0.15
C VAL A 101 -10.71 13.18 -1.57
N LEU A 102 -10.70 14.16 -2.49
CA LEU A 102 -10.30 13.94 -3.87
C LEU A 102 -8.81 13.61 -3.98
N TYR A 103 -7.95 14.44 -3.41
CA TYR A 103 -6.50 14.24 -3.52
C TYR A 103 -6.03 13.00 -2.78
N HIS A 104 -6.61 12.71 -1.61
CA HIS A 104 -6.32 11.49 -0.86
C HIS A 104 -6.79 10.24 -1.61
N SER A 105 -7.95 10.30 -2.28
CA SER A 105 -8.40 9.19 -3.14
C SER A 105 -7.49 8.98 -4.35
N LEU A 106 -7.02 10.05 -5.00
CA LEU A 106 -6.06 9.96 -6.10
C LEU A 106 -4.72 9.38 -5.63
N TRP A 107 -4.29 9.75 -4.42
CA TRP A 107 -3.12 9.16 -3.80
C TRP A 107 -3.29 7.67 -3.52
N HIS A 108 -4.44 7.20 -3.04
CA HIS A 108 -4.71 5.76 -2.90
C HIS A 108 -4.58 5.01 -4.22
N LEU A 109 -5.13 5.55 -5.31
CA LEU A 109 -5.01 4.94 -6.64
C LEU A 109 -3.56 4.89 -7.13
N PHE A 110 -2.82 5.98 -6.94
CA PHE A 110 -1.39 6.04 -7.24
C PHE A 110 -0.61 5.03 -6.41
N ASN A 111 -0.89 4.94 -5.11
CA ASN A 111 -0.22 4.05 -4.18
C ASN A 111 -0.52 2.57 -4.49
N ALA A 112 -1.75 2.24 -4.90
CA ALA A 112 -2.12 0.92 -5.38
C ALA A 112 -1.35 0.54 -6.65
N ALA A 113 -1.26 1.45 -7.64
CA ALA A 113 -0.46 1.21 -8.84
C ALA A 113 1.03 1.02 -8.51
N LYS A 114 1.57 1.80 -7.57
CA LYS A 114 2.93 1.64 -7.05
C LYS A 114 3.12 0.29 -6.37
N CYS A 115 2.21 -0.15 -5.51
CA CYS A 115 2.30 -1.44 -4.82
C CYS A 115 2.24 -2.60 -5.82
N TYR A 116 1.38 -2.51 -6.84
CA TYR A 116 1.34 -3.48 -7.93
C TYR A 116 2.69 -3.55 -8.66
N TYR A 117 3.25 -2.39 -9.04
CA TYR A 117 4.57 -2.32 -9.66
C TYR A 117 5.66 -2.94 -8.77
N VAL A 118 5.70 -2.62 -7.48
CA VAL A 118 6.65 -3.23 -6.52
C VAL A 118 6.51 -4.75 -6.51
N ALA A 119 5.29 -5.28 -6.43
CA ALA A 119 5.05 -6.73 -6.49
C ALA A 119 5.58 -7.37 -7.79
N THR A 120 5.56 -6.66 -8.94
CA THR A 120 6.13 -7.17 -10.20
C THR A 120 7.66 -7.21 -10.22
N LEU A 121 8.34 -6.43 -9.37
CA LEU A 121 9.80 -6.42 -9.26
C LEU A 121 10.33 -7.60 -8.43
N LEU A 122 9.45 -8.26 -7.67
CA LEU A 122 9.83 -9.37 -6.81
C LEU A 122 10.14 -10.63 -7.64
N PRO A 123 11.12 -11.44 -7.19
CA PRO A 123 11.52 -12.65 -7.89
C PRO A 123 10.35 -13.64 -8.01
N LYS A 124 10.17 -14.17 -9.22
CA LYS A 124 9.15 -15.19 -9.52
C LYS A 124 9.70 -16.62 -9.47
N GLU A 125 11.01 -16.75 -9.27
CA GLU A 125 11.77 -18.01 -9.21
C GLU A 125 11.74 -18.61 -7.80
#